data_AF-A0A7S0CF24-F1
#
_entry.id   AF-A0A7S0CF24-F1
#
_cell.length_a   1.000
_cell.length_b   1.000
_cell.length_c   1.000
_cell.angle_alpha   90.00
_cell.angle_beta   90.00
_cell.angle_gamma   90.00
#
_symmetry.space_group_name_H-M   'P 1'
#
loop_
_entity.id
_entity.type
_entity.pdbx_description
1 polymer ?
#
loop_
_entity_poly.entity_id
_entity_poly.type
_entity_poly.pdbx_seq_one_letter_code
_entity_poly.pdbx_strand_id
1 'polypeptide(L)'
;FCVEIENEDMFARSFTRAVKSPQIRQFSSTSGGGGTANILGAAALAASGFAYYTANETNKSLESKCNDLQIQLSGKTNSAFVFIKPHACKGTPGKVEALVEDGFRDAGIRITGKGEMAAETIDKKMHIDTHYGAIASKAVKLTPQELNVPDKGQAGFEKMFGEKWGDAVSAGKVYNAKEGAAKLGIDGAGLDQKWSQLTKGKDLIKFGGGFYCGKVDGIYIMNGFYMAMRSAYTNPGEKIQWYTVSWPADALSWGDFRGKVLGATDPSEAPKGSVRRSILDQYKTLGLKTKPNTGDNGVHASASPFEALAERANWLGVSMEEDAFGKGLLAANASMETLTQWSGDAQVQVEGETENGKTMSVFDALEDLDADTVLAKTAKISK
;
A
#
# COMPACT_ATOMS: atom_id res chain seq x y z
N PHE A 1 10.36 16.22 -15.95
CA PHE A 1 10.08 17.34 -16.87
C PHE A 1 8.81 17.06 -17.64
N CYS A 2 7.67 17.43 -17.05
CA CYS A 2 6.45 17.73 -17.78
C CYS A 2 5.85 18.95 -17.07
N VAL A 3 5.55 19.95 -17.88
CA VAL A 3 5.24 21.32 -17.51
C VAL A 3 3.85 21.38 -16.89
N GLU A 4 3.72 21.98 -15.70
CA GLU A 4 2.43 22.44 -15.19
C GLU A 4 1.88 23.48 -16.16
N ILE A 5 0.79 23.14 -16.84
CA ILE A 5 0.08 24.08 -17.70
C ILE A 5 -1.00 24.76 -16.84
N GLU A 6 -0.63 25.85 -16.18
CA GLU A 6 -1.58 26.86 -15.69
C GLU A 6 -2.17 27.60 -16.91
N ASN A 7 -3.24 27.07 -17.53
CA ASN A 7 -3.90 27.75 -18.67
C ASN A 7 -5.35 28.19 -18.44
N GLU A 8 -5.96 27.95 -17.28
CA GLU A 8 -7.34 28.41 -17.07
C GLU A 8 -7.43 29.93 -16.88
N ASP A 9 -6.39 30.58 -16.33
CA ASP A 9 -6.48 32.00 -15.95
C ASP A 9 -6.00 32.98 -17.04
N MET A 10 -5.27 32.51 -18.06
CA MET A 10 -4.75 33.36 -19.13
C MET A 10 -5.79 33.63 -20.23
N PHE A 11 -6.66 32.66 -20.51
CA PHE A 11 -7.73 32.80 -21.51
C PHE A 11 -8.95 33.56 -20.96
N ALA A 12 -9.29 33.38 -19.68
CA ALA A 12 -10.36 34.16 -19.02
C ALA A 12 -10.02 35.66 -18.99
N ARG A 13 -8.75 36.02 -18.80
CA ARG A 13 -8.27 37.43 -18.84
C ARG A 13 -8.32 38.02 -20.24
N SER A 14 -8.04 37.23 -21.29
CA SER A 14 -8.14 37.67 -22.69
C SER A 14 -9.59 37.87 -23.14
N PHE A 15 -10.52 37.01 -22.69
CA PHE A 15 -11.94 37.15 -22.99
C PHE A 15 -12.59 38.32 -22.25
N THR A 16 -12.19 38.58 -20.99
CA THR A 16 -12.75 39.70 -20.20
C THR A 16 -12.25 41.06 -20.69
N ARG A 17 -11.02 41.15 -21.24
CA ARG A 17 -10.48 42.40 -21.80
C ARG A 17 -11.12 42.79 -23.14
N ALA A 18 -11.65 41.82 -23.89
CA ALA A 18 -12.41 42.07 -25.12
C ALA A 18 -13.83 42.63 -24.86
N VAL A 19 -14.37 42.46 -23.64
CA VAL A 19 -15.75 42.85 -23.29
C VAL A 19 -15.85 44.20 -22.56
N LYS A 20 -14.72 44.83 -22.17
CA LYS A 20 -14.70 46.13 -21.45
C LYS A 20 -13.82 47.21 -22.11
N SER A 21 -13.99 47.46 -23.40
CA SER A 21 -13.46 48.67 -24.04
C SER A 21 -14.59 49.51 -24.65
N PRO A 22 -14.88 50.73 -24.13
CA PRO A 22 -15.86 51.61 -24.72
C PRO A 22 -15.21 52.41 -25.86
N GLN A 23 -15.12 51.82 -27.04
CA GLN A 23 -15.01 52.59 -28.29
C GLN A 23 -15.91 51.97 -29.36
N ILE A 24 -17.21 52.21 -29.20
CA ILE A 24 -18.17 52.15 -30.29
C ILE A 24 -17.81 53.30 -31.24
N ARG A 25 -17.02 53.02 -32.28
CA ARG A 25 -17.10 53.83 -33.50
C ARG A 25 -18.29 53.32 -34.29
N GLN A 26 -19.36 54.11 -34.31
CA GLN A 26 -20.47 53.96 -35.23
C GLN A 26 -19.91 53.85 -36.66
N PHE A 27 -19.99 52.67 -37.26
CA PHE A 27 -20.00 52.57 -38.71
C PHE A 27 -21.41 52.85 -39.17
N SER A 28 -21.59 54.05 -39.73
CA SER A 28 -22.81 54.45 -40.42
C SER A 28 -23.03 53.54 -41.61
N SER A 29 -24.25 53.01 -41.68
CA SER A 29 -24.78 52.23 -42.78
C SER A 29 -24.71 53.00 -44.08
N THR A 30 -23.97 52.48 -45.05
CA THR A 30 -24.28 52.70 -46.47
C THR A 30 -24.81 51.39 -47.04
N SER A 31 -25.98 51.53 -47.64
CA SER A 31 -26.86 50.51 -48.20
C SER A 31 -26.20 49.65 -49.28
N GLY A 32 -26.36 48.33 -49.16
CA GLY A 32 -26.20 47.38 -50.27
C GLY A 32 -25.35 46.15 -49.92
N GLY A 33 -25.97 45.10 -49.35
CA GLY A 33 -25.30 43.81 -49.12
C GLY A 33 -25.67 43.07 -47.84
N GLY A 34 -26.94 43.09 -47.42
CA GLY A 34 -27.40 42.49 -46.15
C GLY A 34 -27.36 40.94 -46.08
N GLY A 35 -27.01 40.25 -47.16
CA GLY A 35 -26.91 38.79 -47.17
C GLY A 35 -25.51 38.27 -46.82
N THR A 36 -24.45 38.88 -47.35
CA THR A 36 -23.10 38.30 -47.33
C THR A 36 -22.37 38.50 -46.00
N ALA A 37 -22.58 39.62 -45.30
CA ALA A 37 -21.94 39.88 -44.00
C ALA A 37 -22.44 38.94 -42.88
N ASN A 38 -23.75 38.63 -42.87
CA ASN A 38 -24.33 37.65 -41.94
C ASN A 38 -23.91 36.21 -42.29
N ILE A 39 -23.76 35.89 -43.58
CA ILE A 39 -23.24 34.59 -44.04
C ILE A 39 -21.76 34.43 -43.66
N LEU A 40 -20.93 35.47 -43.82
CA LEU A 40 -19.52 35.46 -43.42
C LEU A 40 -19.34 35.31 -41.91
N GLY A 41 -20.16 36.00 -41.10
CA GLY A 41 -20.16 35.84 -39.64
C GLY A 41 -20.58 34.44 -39.19
N ALA A 42 -21.64 33.88 -39.79
CA ALA A 42 -22.08 32.52 -39.50
C ALA A 42 -21.05 31.46 -39.94
N ALA A 43 -20.40 31.65 -41.10
CA ALA A 43 -19.34 30.78 -41.58
C ALA A 43 -18.10 30.82 -40.67
N ALA A 44 -17.71 32.00 -40.16
CA ALA A 44 -16.59 32.13 -39.23
C ALA A 44 -16.86 31.46 -37.87
N LEU A 45 -18.08 31.56 -37.35
CA LEU A 45 -18.50 30.85 -36.13
C LEU A 45 -18.54 29.33 -36.34
N ALA A 46 -19.07 28.85 -37.47
CA ALA A 46 -19.08 27.44 -37.81
C ALA A 46 -17.66 26.86 -37.97
N ALA A 47 -16.75 27.58 -38.63
CA ALA A 47 -15.34 27.20 -38.76
C ALA A 47 -14.63 27.15 -37.39
N SER A 48 -14.88 28.15 -36.52
CA SER A 48 -14.32 28.18 -35.17
C SER A 48 -14.85 27.03 -34.30
N GLY A 49 -16.16 26.73 -34.39
CA GLY A 49 -16.77 25.60 -33.70
C GLY A 49 -16.23 24.25 -34.20
N PHE A 50 -16.04 24.10 -35.52
CA PHE A 50 -15.43 22.90 -36.10
C PHE A 50 -13.98 22.73 -35.65
N ALA A 51 -13.18 23.81 -35.65
CA ALA A 51 -11.79 23.79 -35.18
C ALA A 51 -11.70 23.45 -33.69
N TYR A 52 -12.58 24.03 -32.86
CA TYR A 52 -12.66 23.69 -31.43
C TYR A 52 -13.02 22.22 -31.23
N TYR A 53 -14.02 21.72 -31.95
CA TYR A 53 -14.42 20.31 -31.89
C TYR A 53 -13.27 19.38 -32.31
N THR A 54 -12.60 19.65 -33.43
CA THR A 54 -11.45 18.83 -33.87
C THR A 54 -10.28 18.88 -32.90
N ALA A 55 -9.98 20.05 -32.33
CA ALA A 55 -8.96 20.18 -31.29
C ALA A 55 -9.33 19.36 -30.04
N ASN A 56 -10.60 19.42 -29.61
CA ASN A 56 -11.09 18.68 -28.45
C ASN A 56 -11.03 17.15 -28.67
N GLU A 57 -11.44 16.66 -29.85
CA GLU A 57 -11.33 15.23 -30.18
C GLU A 57 -9.87 14.78 -30.31
N THR A 58 -8.99 15.64 -30.84
CA THR A 58 -7.54 15.37 -30.88
C THR A 58 -6.96 15.29 -29.46
N ASN A 59 -7.34 16.22 -28.57
CA ASN A 59 -6.90 16.21 -27.18
C ASN A 59 -7.33 14.93 -26.46
N LYS A 60 -8.61 14.52 -26.58
CA LYS A 60 -9.09 13.24 -26.02
C LYS A 60 -8.30 12.04 -26.55
N SER A 61 -7.99 12.03 -27.86
CA SER A 61 -7.20 10.95 -28.46
C SER A 61 -5.77 10.93 -27.93
N LEU A 62 -5.15 12.09 -27.73
CA LEU A 62 -3.81 12.19 -27.14
C LEU A 62 -3.81 11.77 -25.68
N GLU A 63 -4.79 12.21 -24.89
CA GLU A 63 -4.99 11.79 -23.50
C GLU A 63 -5.12 10.26 -23.39
N SER A 64 -5.95 9.65 -24.24
CA SER A 64 -6.09 8.19 -24.29
C SER A 64 -4.76 7.50 -24.58
N LYS A 65 -3.98 7.99 -25.55
CA LYS A 65 -2.66 7.41 -25.88
C LYS A 65 -1.65 7.59 -24.75
N CYS A 66 -1.66 8.73 -24.08
CA CYS A 66 -0.83 8.98 -22.90
C CYS A 66 -1.18 8.01 -21.77
N ASN A 67 -2.48 7.77 -21.53
CA ASN A 67 -2.95 6.81 -20.54
C ASN A 67 -2.51 5.38 -20.90
N ASP A 68 -2.65 4.96 -22.16
CA ASP A 68 -2.21 3.63 -22.61
C ASP A 68 -0.70 3.43 -22.41
N LEU A 69 0.12 4.44 -22.76
CA LEU A 69 1.56 4.39 -22.54
C LEU A 69 1.91 4.38 -21.04
N GLN A 70 1.18 5.13 -20.22
CA GLN A 70 1.36 5.13 -18.78
C GLN A 70 1.04 3.76 -18.17
N ILE A 71 -0.07 3.12 -18.57
CA ILE A 71 -0.45 1.77 -18.16
C ILE A 71 0.65 0.78 -18.55
N GLN A 72 1.14 0.84 -19.79
CA GLN A 72 2.22 -0.05 -20.25
C GLN A 72 3.52 0.16 -19.48
N LEU A 73 3.90 1.41 -19.21
CA LEU A 73 5.11 1.73 -18.44
C LEU A 73 5.01 1.20 -17.01
N SER A 74 3.89 1.45 -16.35
CA SER A 74 3.62 0.98 -14.99
C SER A 74 3.54 -0.54 -14.92
N GLY A 75 2.91 -1.20 -15.90
CA GLY A 75 2.77 -2.65 -15.95
C GLY A 75 4.07 -3.41 -16.24
N LYS A 76 5.03 -2.78 -16.93
CA LYS A 76 6.34 -3.38 -17.23
C LYS A 76 7.40 -3.15 -16.15
N THR A 77 7.08 -2.43 -15.08
CA THR A 77 8.04 -2.05 -14.04
C THR A 77 7.52 -2.42 -12.67
N ASN A 78 8.13 -3.41 -12.04
CA ASN A 78 7.91 -3.68 -10.63
C ASN A 78 8.70 -2.69 -9.78
N SER A 79 8.10 -2.20 -8.69
CA SER A 79 8.74 -1.26 -7.76
C SER A 79 8.25 -1.47 -6.34
N ALA A 80 9.16 -1.83 -5.43
CA ALA A 80 8.85 -2.16 -4.04
C ALA A 80 9.42 -1.12 -3.06
N PHE A 81 8.76 -1.01 -1.91
CA PHE A 81 9.34 -0.41 -0.70
C PHE A 81 9.90 -1.52 0.18
N VAL A 82 11.10 -1.32 0.69
CA VAL A 82 11.85 -2.30 1.48
C VAL A 82 12.42 -1.58 2.68
N PHE A 83 12.46 -2.22 3.84
CA PHE A 83 13.27 -1.71 4.95
C PHE A 83 13.95 -2.82 5.75
N ILE A 84 15.14 -2.50 6.25
CA ILE A 84 15.83 -3.25 7.29
C ILE A 84 15.14 -2.92 8.62
N LYS A 85 14.73 -3.97 9.32
CA LYS A 85 14.02 -3.86 10.60
C LYS A 85 14.95 -3.36 11.71
N PRO A 86 14.41 -2.74 12.77
CA PRO A 86 15.23 -2.16 13.84
C PRO A 86 16.24 -3.10 14.49
N HIS A 87 15.87 -4.37 14.74
CA HIS A 87 16.81 -5.35 15.30
C HIS A 87 18.06 -5.55 14.42
N ALA A 88 17.92 -5.44 13.09
CA ALA A 88 18.99 -5.64 12.13
C ALA A 88 19.81 -4.37 11.89
N CYS A 89 19.26 -3.18 12.18
CA CYS A 89 20.00 -1.92 12.22
C CYS A 89 21.01 -1.82 13.37
N LYS A 90 20.94 -2.72 14.37
CA LYS A 90 21.82 -2.75 15.55
C LYS A 90 23.15 -3.46 15.34
N GLY A 91 23.39 -3.97 14.12
CA GLY A 91 24.62 -4.64 13.75
C GLY A 91 25.83 -3.71 13.70
N THR A 92 26.93 -4.21 13.15
CA THR A 92 28.05 -3.35 12.75
C THR A 92 27.54 -2.40 11.66
N PRO A 93 27.70 -1.07 11.82
CA PRO A 93 27.17 -0.09 10.88
C PRO A 93 27.56 -0.41 9.42
N GLY A 94 26.58 -0.40 8.52
CA GLY A 94 26.77 -0.62 7.08
C GLY A 94 26.86 -2.07 6.63
N LYS A 95 27.01 -3.06 7.53
CA LYS A 95 27.17 -4.46 7.11
C LYS A 95 25.88 -5.11 6.63
N VAL A 96 24.77 -4.84 7.30
CA VAL A 96 23.47 -5.41 6.89
C VAL A 96 22.99 -4.70 5.64
N GLU A 97 23.18 -3.38 5.58
CA GLU A 97 22.92 -2.54 4.42
C GLU A 97 23.69 -3.05 3.21
N ALA A 98 24.99 -3.27 3.32
CA ALA A 98 25.80 -3.83 2.23
C ALA A 98 25.28 -5.19 1.76
N LEU A 99 24.96 -6.11 2.68
CA LEU A 99 24.41 -7.42 2.34
C LEU A 99 23.08 -7.32 1.57
N VAL A 100 22.18 -6.42 1.99
CA VAL A 100 20.90 -6.19 1.33
C VAL A 100 21.10 -5.55 -0.05
N GLU A 101 21.94 -4.52 -0.14
CA GLU A 101 22.26 -3.82 -1.38
C GLU A 101 22.95 -4.76 -2.39
N ASP A 102 23.83 -5.64 -1.93
CA ASP A 102 24.47 -6.68 -2.72
C ASP A 102 23.44 -7.69 -3.25
N GLY A 103 22.55 -8.19 -2.38
CA GLY A 103 21.49 -9.11 -2.78
C GLY A 103 20.56 -8.54 -3.86
N PHE A 104 20.24 -7.24 -3.79
CA PHE A 104 19.47 -6.57 -4.85
C PHE A 104 20.26 -6.41 -6.14
N ARG A 105 21.51 -5.96 -6.08
CA ARG A 105 22.34 -5.82 -7.27
C ARG A 105 22.52 -7.15 -7.99
N ASP A 106 22.80 -8.23 -7.25
CA ASP A 106 23.05 -9.56 -7.80
C ASP A 106 21.78 -10.15 -8.45
N ALA A 107 20.59 -9.71 -8.00
CA ALA A 107 19.30 -10.04 -8.61
C ALA A 107 18.87 -9.11 -9.76
N GLY A 108 19.72 -8.14 -10.16
CA GLY A 108 19.39 -7.15 -11.20
C GLY A 108 18.36 -6.10 -10.76
N ILE A 109 18.16 -5.93 -9.45
CA ILE A 109 17.23 -4.96 -8.87
C ILE A 109 17.96 -3.64 -8.64
N ARG A 110 17.38 -2.55 -9.17
CA ARG A 110 17.95 -1.21 -9.02
C ARG A 110 17.39 -0.53 -7.79
N ILE A 111 18.27 -0.03 -6.92
CA ILE A 111 17.89 0.88 -5.83
C ILE A 111 17.62 2.26 -6.43
N THR A 112 16.41 2.77 -6.21
CA THR A 112 15.94 4.07 -6.71
C THR A 112 16.00 5.18 -5.67
N GLY A 113 16.07 4.79 -4.39
CA GLY A 113 16.16 5.70 -3.25
C GLY A 113 16.51 4.92 -2.00
N LYS A 114 17.14 5.59 -1.03
CA LYS A 114 17.41 5.02 0.29
C LYS A 114 17.50 6.11 1.35
N GLY A 115 17.23 5.75 2.60
CA GLY A 115 17.36 6.67 3.73
C GLY A 115 17.10 5.98 5.06
N GLU A 116 17.18 6.76 6.13
CA GLU A 116 16.89 6.32 7.48
C GLU A 116 15.59 6.95 7.98
N MET A 117 14.91 6.27 8.88
CA MET A 117 13.78 6.84 9.62
C MET A 117 13.87 6.44 11.09
N ALA A 118 13.96 7.45 11.95
CA ALA A 118 14.08 7.27 13.39
C ALA A 118 12.73 6.95 14.04
N ALA A 119 12.77 6.19 15.13
CA ALA A 119 11.61 5.74 15.90
C ALA A 119 10.65 6.86 16.30
N GLU A 120 11.18 8.03 16.65
CA GLU A 120 10.39 9.19 17.06
C GLU A 120 9.51 9.70 15.91
N THR A 121 9.99 9.59 14.68
CA THR A 121 9.19 9.93 13.48
C THR A 121 8.17 8.84 13.19
N ILE A 122 8.58 7.56 13.30
CA ILE A 122 7.69 6.41 13.12
C ILE A 122 6.51 6.47 14.09
N ASP A 123 6.78 6.75 15.36
CA ASP A 123 5.75 6.87 16.40
C ASP A 123 4.85 8.09 16.17
N LYS A 124 5.44 9.28 15.99
CA LYS A 124 4.69 10.53 15.81
C LYS A 124 3.76 10.50 14.60
N LYS A 125 4.21 9.89 13.49
CA LYS A 125 3.43 9.77 12.25
C LYS A 125 2.63 8.47 12.16
N MET A 126 2.72 7.61 13.18
CA MET A 126 2.05 6.31 13.23
C MET A 126 2.36 5.41 12.02
N HIS A 127 3.57 5.52 11.45
CA HIS A 127 3.92 4.83 10.21
C HIS A 127 3.76 3.31 10.33
N ILE A 128 4.21 2.73 11.45
CA ILE A 128 4.12 1.29 11.68
C ILE A 128 2.68 0.83 11.94
N ASP A 129 1.86 1.68 12.55
CA ASP A 129 0.45 1.39 12.81
C ASP A 129 -0.36 1.39 11.52
N THR A 130 -0.11 2.35 10.62
CA THR A 130 -0.71 2.38 9.27
C THR A 130 -0.24 1.19 8.45
N HIS A 131 1.07 0.91 8.45
CA HIS A 131 1.67 -0.20 7.71
C HIS A 131 1.10 -1.57 8.12
N TYR A 132 0.87 -1.78 9.42
CA TYR A 132 0.21 -2.99 9.93
C TYR A 132 -1.26 -2.74 10.31
N GLY A 133 -1.96 -1.84 9.61
CA GLY A 133 -3.30 -1.36 9.97
C GLY A 133 -4.32 -2.47 10.24
N ALA A 134 -4.32 -3.52 9.42
CA ALA A 134 -5.21 -4.66 9.61
C ALA A 134 -4.94 -5.45 10.90
N ILE A 135 -3.67 -5.54 11.34
CA ILE A 135 -3.25 -6.19 12.59
C ILE A 135 -3.50 -5.26 13.77
N ALA A 136 -3.07 -4.00 13.63
CA ALA A 136 -3.19 -2.93 14.61
C ALA A 136 -4.64 -2.71 15.02
N SER A 137 -5.53 -2.60 14.04
CA SER A 137 -6.96 -2.38 14.27
C SER A 137 -7.56 -3.47 15.17
N LYS A 138 -7.25 -4.74 14.88
CA LYS A 138 -7.73 -5.90 15.66
C LYS A 138 -7.06 -6.02 17.04
N ALA A 139 -5.85 -5.47 17.20
CA ALA A 139 -5.09 -5.55 18.44
C ALA A 139 -5.41 -4.42 19.42
N VAL A 140 -5.72 -3.21 18.94
CA VAL A 140 -5.81 -2.02 19.80
C VAL A 140 -6.99 -1.08 19.54
N LYS A 141 -7.76 -1.27 18.45
CA LYS A 141 -8.85 -0.36 18.05
C LYS A 141 -10.23 -1.01 18.18
N LEU A 142 -10.44 -2.17 17.57
CA LEU A 142 -11.73 -2.87 17.56
C LEU A 142 -11.97 -3.54 18.90
N THR A 143 -13.19 -3.40 19.41
CA THR A 143 -13.69 -4.15 20.56
C THR A 143 -14.01 -5.60 20.17
N PRO A 144 -14.10 -6.53 21.13
CA PRO A 144 -14.43 -7.92 20.87
C PRO A 144 -15.69 -8.14 20.02
N GLN A 145 -16.71 -7.27 20.18
CA GLN A 145 -17.97 -7.33 19.45
C GLN A 145 -17.85 -6.83 18.00
N GLU A 146 -16.87 -5.99 17.71
CA GLU A 146 -16.61 -5.44 16.37
C GLU A 146 -15.66 -6.35 15.55
N LEU A 147 -15.08 -7.38 16.17
CA LEU A 147 -14.22 -8.34 15.49
C LEU A 147 -15.04 -9.25 14.58
N ASN A 148 -14.93 -9.04 13.27
CA ASN A 148 -15.52 -9.92 12.27
C ASN A 148 -14.65 -11.18 12.07
N VAL A 149 -14.90 -12.23 12.88
CA VAL A 149 -14.24 -13.53 12.71
C VAL A 149 -14.98 -14.35 11.65
N PRO A 150 -14.33 -14.79 10.56
CA PRO A 150 -14.96 -15.60 9.52
C PRO A 150 -15.55 -16.91 10.06
N ASP A 151 -16.59 -17.45 9.41
CA ASP A 151 -17.26 -18.70 9.82
C ASP A 151 -16.26 -19.86 10.04
N LYS A 152 -15.29 -20.01 9.14
CA LYS A 152 -14.20 -21.00 9.27
C LYS A 152 -13.34 -20.76 10.51
N GLY A 153 -13.08 -19.49 10.85
CA GLY A 153 -12.36 -19.09 12.05
C GLY A 153 -13.14 -19.41 13.32
N GLN A 154 -14.45 -19.15 13.34
CA GLN A 154 -15.33 -19.48 14.46
C GLN A 154 -15.43 -21.00 14.68
N ALA A 155 -15.59 -21.78 13.61
CA ALA A 155 -15.58 -23.24 13.69
C ALA A 155 -14.22 -23.78 14.18
N GLY A 156 -13.12 -23.16 13.73
CA GLY A 156 -11.78 -23.47 14.21
C GLY A 156 -11.59 -23.14 15.70
N PHE A 157 -12.14 -22.02 16.16
CA PHE A 157 -12.11 -21.60 17.56
C PHE A 157 -12.85 -22.61 18.45
N GLU A 158 -14.08 -22.98 18.07
CA GLU A 158 -14.87 -23.98 18.80
C GLU A 158 -14.15 -25.34 18.84
N LYS A 159 -13.59 -25.79 17.72
CA LYS A 159 -12.81 -27.03 17.66
C LYS A 159 -11.59 -27.00 18.58
N MET A 160 -10.90 -25.86 18.67
CA MET A 160 -9.66 -25.74 19.45
C MET A 160 -9.93 -25.59 20.95
N PHE A 161 -10.92 -24.78 21.31
CA PHE A 161 -11.14 -24.37 22.70
C PHE A 161 -12.36 -25.01 23.36
N GLY A 162 -13.20 -25.71 22.60
CA GLY A 162 -14.42 -26.35 23.08
C GLY A 162 -15.52 -25.35 23.48
N GLU A 163 -15.46 -24.12 22.98
CA GLU A 163 -16.37 -23.02 23.31
C GLU A 163 -16.74 -22.27 22.02
N LYS A 164 -18.03 -21.96 21.82
CA LYS A 164 -18.45 -21.18 20.64
C LYS A 164 -17.95 -19.75 20.76
N TRP A 165 -17.60 -19.15 19.61
CA TRP A 165 -17.12 -17.76 19.56
C TRP A 165 -18.11 -16.78 20.22
N GLY A 166 -19.39 -16.84 19.82
CA GLY A 166 -20.42 -15.95 20.36
C GLY A 166 -20.64 -16.11 21.88
N ASP A 167 -20.48 -17.33 22.41
CA ASP A 167 -20.61 -17.60 23.84
C ASP A 167 -19.42 -17.00 24.61
N ALA A 168 -18.19 -17.16 24.09
CA ALA A 168 -16.99 -16.57 24.69
C ALA A 168 -17.04 -15.03 24.71
N VAL A 169 -17.54 -14.40 23.64
CA VAL A 169 -17.75 -12.95 23.56
C VAL A 169 -18.81 -12.51 24.57
N SER A 170 -19.95 -13.21 24.63
CA SER A 170 -21.06 -12.90 25.55
C SER A 170 -20.68 -13.09 27.02
N ALA A 171 -19.81 -14.06 27.30
CA ALA A 171 -19.24 -14.31 28.63
C ALA A 171 -18.12 -13.33 29.00
N GLY A 172 -17.77 -12.38 28.12
CA GLY A 172 -16.73 -11.37 28.39
C GLY A 172 -15.32 -11.96 28.50
N LYS A 173 -15.02 -13.05 27.77
CA LYS A 173 -13.70 -13.72 27.80
C LYS A 173 -12.76 -13.31 26.66
N VAL A 174 -13.27 -12.58 25.67
CA VAL A 174 -12.53 -12.17 24.47
C VAL A 174 -12.09 -10.72 24.62
N TYR A 175 -10.85 -10.44 24.26
CA TYR A 175 -10.23 -9.12 24.35
C TYR A 175 -9.34 -8.86 23.15
N ASN A 176 -9.20 -7.59 22.74
CA ASN A 176 -8.06 -7.19 21.93
C ASN A 176 -6.78 -7.15 22.80
N ALA A 177 -5.59 -7.01 22.19
CA ALA A 177 -4.32 -7.00 22.92
C ALA A 177 -4.26 -5.92 24.01
N LYS A 178 -4.72 -4.70 23.71
CA LYS A 178 -4.70 -3.56 24.65
C LYS A 178 -5.57 -3.82 25.88
N GLU A 179 -6.80 -4.27 25.67
CA GLU A 179 -7.75 -4.58 26.75
C GLU A 179 -7.33 -5.83 27.52
N GLY A 180 -6.79 -6.84 26.83
CA GLY A 180 -6.26 -8.06 27.44
C GLY A 180 -5.09 -7.77 28.37
N ALA A 181 -4.14 -6.93 27.94
CA ALA A 181 -3.04 -6.47 28.77
C ALA A 181 -3.55 -5.74 30.03
N ALA A 182 -4.50 -4.81 29.86
CA ALA A 182 -5.12 -4.09 30.97
C ALA A 182 -5.86 -5.03 31.94
N LYS A 183 -6.59 -6.02 31.42
CA LYS A 183 -7.33 -7.03 32.19
C LYS A 183 -6.41 -7.90 33.03
N LEU A 184 -5.23 -8.23 32.50
CA LEU A 184 -4.21 -9.04 33.17
C LEU A 184 -3.29 -8.20 34.09
N GLY A 185 -3.40 -6.87 34.06
CA GLY A 185 -2.53 -5.98 34.83
C GLY A 185 -1.08 -5.99 34.36
N ILE A 186 -0.85 -6.21 33.06
CA ILE A 186 0.48 -6.26 32.43
C ILE A 186 0.58 -5.22 31.31
N ASP A 187 1.80 -4.89 30.91
CA ASP A 187 2.07 -4.08 29.74
C ASP A 187 2.21 -4.93 28.46
N GLY A 188 2.52 -4.29 27.33
CA GLY A 188 2.71 -5.00 26.06
C GLY A 188 3.86 -6.00 26.07
N ALA A 189 4.93 -5.73 26.83
CA ALA A 189 6.06 -6.65 26.96
C ALA A 189 5.68 -7.88 27.79
N GLY A 190 4.96 -7.70 28.90
CA GLY A 190 4.44 -8.79 29.71
C GLY A 190 3.44 -9.66 28.94
N LEU A 191 2.59 -9.05 28.10
CA LEU A 191 1.68 -9.79 27.24
C LEU A 191 2.44 -10.62 26.19
N ASP A 192 3.45 -10.04 25.54
CA ASP A 192 4.27 -10.75 24.54
C ASP A 192 5.06 -11.92 25.16
N GLN A 193 5.55 -11.76 26.40
CA GLN A 193 6.20 -12.86 27.13
C GLN A 193 5.27 -14.06 27.33
N LYS A 194 3.98 -13.81 27.60
CA LYS A 194 2.97 -14.89 27.69
C LYS A 194 2.60 -15.42 26.30
N TRP A 195 2.42 -14.53 25.32
CA TRP A 195 2.05 -14.87 23.95
C TRP A 195 3.09 -15.75 23.26
N SER A 196 4.38 -15.45 23.44
CA SER A 196 5.49 -16.20 22.83
C SER A 196 5.63 -17.64 23.31
N GLN A 197 4.95 -18.01 24.41
CA GLN A 197 4.89 -19.38 24.92
C GLN A 197 3.75 -20.19 24.29
N LEU A 198 2.85 -19.54 23.54
CA LEU A 198 1.74 -20.20 22.89
C LEU A 198 2.22 -21.06 21.72
N THR A 199 1.61 -22.23 21.59
CA THR A 199 1.80 -23.21 20.53
C THR A 199 0.63 -23.18 19.54
N LYS A 200 0.96 -22.91 18.27
CA LYS A 200 -0.01 -22.95 17.17
C LYS A 200 -0.74 -24.30 17.12
N GLY A 201 -2.06 -24.27 17.02
CA GLY A 201 -2.89 -25.46 16.97
C GLY A 201 -3.31 -26.02 18.34
N LYS A 202 -2.80 -25.43 19.44
CA LYS A 202 -3.14 -25.82 20.81
C LYS A 202 -3.81 -24.68 21.56
N ASP A 203 -3.09 -23.58 21.73
CA ASP A 203 -3.54 -22.39 22.47
C ASP A 203 -3.40 -21.11 21.62
N LEU A 204 -3.02 -21.25 20.35
CA LEU A 204 -2.96 -20.19 19.35
C LEU A 204 -3.59 -20.65 18.04
N ILE A 205 -4.59 -19.90 17.56
CA ILE A 205 -5.26 -20.11 16.26
C ILE A 205 -5.07 -18.90 15.34
N LYS A 206 -4.94 -19.17 14.04
CA LYS A 206 -4.96 -18.15 12.98
C LYS A 206 -6.34 -18.18 12.30
N PHE A 207 -7.07 -17.07 12.34
CA PHE A 207 -8.36 -16.93 11.65
C PHE A 207 -8.19 -16.56 10.17
N GLY A 208 -7.13 -15.81 9.83
CA GLY A 208 -6.85 -15.33 8.48
C GLY A 208 -5.57 -14.50 8.42
N GLY A 209 -5.33 -13.80 7.30
CA GLY A 209 -4.21 -12.86 7.15
C GLY A 209 -4.14 -11.88 8.34
N GLY A 210 -3.00 -11.87 9.05
CA GLY A 210 -2.79 -10.97 10.18
C GLY A 210 -3.76 -11.08 11.37
N PHE A 211 -4.59 -12.13 11.46
CA PHE A 211 -5.62 -12.25 12.49
C PHE A 211 -5.45 -13.55 13.30
N TYR A 212 -5.03 -13.40 14.56
CA TYR A 212 -4.70 -14.48 15.48
C TYR A 212 -5.45 -14.33 16.80
N CYS A 213 -5.82 -15.47 17.39
CA CYS A 213 -6.39 -15.55 18.73
C CYS A 213 -5.53 -16.51 19.58
N GLY A 214 -5.06 -16.01 20.72
CA GLY A 214 -4.30 -16.78 21.70
C GLY A 214 -5.04 -16.88 23.03
N LYS A 215 -4.99 -18.05 23.68
CA LYS A 215 -5.54 -18.25 25.03
C LYS A 215 -4.46 -17.97 26.07
N VAL A 216 -4.61 -16.87 26.81
CA VAL A 216 -3.65 -16.42 27.83
C VAL A 216 -4.38 -16.32 29.16
N ASP A 217 -3.87 -17.00 30.20
CA ASP A 217 -4.43 -16.96 31.57
C ASP A 217 -5.97 -17.11 31.65
N GLY A 218 -6.54 -17.97 30.77
CA GLY A 218 -7.98 -18.27 30.75
C GLY A 218 -8.85 -17.30 29.93
N ILE A 219 -8.27 -16.27 29.32
CA ILE A 219 -8.94 -15.34 28.38
C ILE A 219 -8.42 -15.49 26.96
N TYR A 220 -9.18 -15.01 25.97
CA TYR A 220 -8.82 -15.04 24.55
C TYR A 220 -8.39 -13.65 24.11
N ILE A 221 -7.17 -13.54 23.61
CA ILE A 221 -6.55 -12.26 23.23
C ILE A 221 -6.31 -12.24 21.72
N MET A 222 -6.74 -11.19 21.05
CA MET A 222 -6.46 -10.99 19.63
C MET A 222 -5.10 -10.32 19.42
N ASN A 223 -4.28 -10.90 18.55
CA ASN A 223 -3.00 -10.32 18.11
C ASN A 223 -2.12 -9.82 19.26
N GLY A 224 -1.97 -10.60 20.34
CA GLY A 224 -1.28 -10.17 21.57
C GLY A 224 0.20 -9.82 21.41
N PHE A 225 0.84 -10.23 20.31
CA PHE A 225 2.19 -9.83 19.93
C PHE A 225 2.31 -8.37 19.45
N TYR A 226 1.19 -7.74 19.04
CA TYR A 226 1.24 -6.48 18.29
C TYR A 226 1.89 -5.34 19.08
N MET A 227 1.62 -5.25 20.38
CA MET A 227 2.15 -4.16 21.21
C MET A 227 3.68 -4.19 21.29
N ALA A 228 4.27 -5.38 21.51
CA ALA A 228 5.72 -5.55 21.50
C ALA A 228 6.32 -5.35 20.11
N MET A 229 5.64 -5.84 19.06
CA MET A 229 6.04 -5.60 17.67
C MET A 229 6.09 -4.10 17.37
N ARG A 230 5.07 -3.33 17.75
CA ARG A 230 5.03 -1.87 17.57
C ARG A 230 6.18 -1.20 18.31
N SER A 231 6.40 -1.55 19.58
CA SER A 231 7.49 -1.00 20.40
C SER A 231 8.87 -1.20 19.79
N ALA A 232 9.11 -2.30 19.06
CA ALA A 232 10.38 -2.51 18.36
C ALA A 232 10.71 -1.42 17.32
N TYR A 233 9.70 -0.72 16.78
CA TYR A 233 9.87 0.38 15.82
C TYR A 233 9.76 1.77 16.47
N THR A 234 9.14 1.88 17.64
CA THR A 234 8.82 3.18 18.26
C THR A 234 9.61 3.46 19.53
N ASN A 235 10.38 2.49 20.05
CA ASN A 235 11.25 2.74 21.20
C ASN A 235 12.35 3.77 20.84
N PRO A 236 12.66 4.72 21.74
CA PRO A 236 13.66 5.76 21.47
C PRO A 236 15.01 5.18 21.04
N GLY A 237 15.61 5.78 20.00
CA GLY A 237 16.87 5.33 19.42
C GLY A 237 16.79 4.14 18.47
N GLU A 238 15.61 3.53 18.28
CA GLU A 238 15.40 2.58 17.19
C GLU A 238 15.30 3.31 15.84
N LYS A 239 15.54 2.59 14.74
CA LYS A 239 15.37 3.12 13.39
C LYS A 239 15.14 2.01 12.37
N ILE A 240 14.60 2.39 11.21
CA ILE A 240 14.69 1.57 10.01
C ILE A 240 15.69 2.19 9.01
N GLN A 241 16.30 1.34 8.19
CA GLN A 241 16.95 1.76 6.95
C GLN A 241 16.03 1.34 5.80
N TRP A 242 15.51 2.28 5.03
CA TRP A 242 14.58 2.01 3.95
C TRP A 242 15.22 2.17 2.57
N TYR A 243 14.60 1.50 1.61
CA TYR A 243 14.93 1.52 0.19
C TYR A 243 13.65 1.58 -0.64
N THR A 244 13.69 2.32 -1.72
CA THR A 244 12.81 2.08 -2.87
C THR A 244 13.62 1.37 -3.93
N VAL A 245 13.05 0.35 -4.54
CA VAL A 245 13.73 -0.49 -5.54
C VAL A 245 12.84 -0.68 -6.75
N SER A 246 13.43 -0.91 -7.93
CA SER A 246 12.69 -1.16 -9.17
C SER A 246 13.40 -2.16 -10.08
N TRP A 247 12.64 -2.93 -10.85
CA TRP A 247 13.15 -3.87 -11.84
C TRP A 247 12.12 -4.11 -12.96
N PRO A 248 12.53 -4.61 -14.14
CA PRO A 248 11.60 -5.00 -15.21
C PRO A 248 10.73 -6.19 -14.76
N ALA A 249 9.41 -6.10 -14.95
CA ALA A 249 8.47 -7.15 -14.51
C ALA A 249 8.68 -8.49 -15.25
N ASP A 250 9.19 -8.45 -16.47
CA ASP A 250 9.51 -9.63 -17.29
C ASP A 250 10.85 -10.30 -16.92
N ALA A 251 11.71 -9.63 -16.14
CA ALA A 251 13.00 -10.16 -15.72
C ALA A 251 12.93 -10.91 -14.38
N LEU A 252 12.02 -10.50 -13.49
CA LEU A 252 11.85 -11.09 -12.16
C LEU A 252 10.40 -10.87 -11.69
N SER A 253 9.65 -11.95 -11.51
CA SER A 253 8.30 -11.85 -10.98
C SER A 253 8.30 -11.40 -9.52
N TRP A 254 7.20 -10.80 -9.07
CA TRP A 254 7.04 -10.35 -7.69
C TRP A 254 7.15 -11.51 -6.68
N GLY A 255 6.54 -12.65 -7.02
CA GLY A 255 6.66 -13.88 -6.24
C GLY A 255 8.11 -14.37 -6.09
N ASP A 256 8.93 -14.28 -7.15
CA ASP A 256 10.35 -14.63 -7.06
C ASP A 256 11.17 -13.58 -6.32
N PHE A 257 10.84 -12.29 -6.45
CA PHE A 257 11.43 -11.23 -5.63
C PHE A 257 11.22 -11.52 -4.13
N ARG A 258 10.01 -11.85 -3.70
CA ARG A 258 9.73 -12.19 -2.30
C ARG A 258 10.28 -13.55 -1.89
N GLY A 259 10.08 -14.57 -2.71
CA GLY A 259 10.39 -15.96 -2.38
C GLY A 259 11.86 -16.33 -2.51
N LYS A 260 12.54 -15.86 -3.57
CA LYS A 260 13.91 -16.25 -3.90
C LYS A 260 14.93 -15.18 -3.51
N VAL A 261 14.67 -13.91 -3.81
CA VAL A 261 15.61 -12.82 -3.51
C VAL A 261 15.55 -12.44 -2.04
N LEU A 262 14.36 -12.08 -1.53
CA LEU A 262 14.19 -11.73 -0.12
C LEU A 262 14.25 -12.98 0.76
N GLY A 263 13.45 -14.00 0.43
CA GLY A 263 13.34 -15.27 1.15
C GLY A 263 12.13 -15.35 2.07
N ALA A 264 11.80 -16.56 2.52
CA ALA A 264 10.67 -16.82 3.42
C ALA A 264 10.70 -15.97 4.71
N THR A 265 9.51 -15.70 5.27
CA THR A 265 9.36 -14.91 6.50
C THR A 265 10.09 -15.53 7.68
N ASP A 266 10.08 -16.85 7.80
CA ASP A 266 11.00 -17.58 8.67
C ASP A 266 12.34 -17.74 7.92
N PRO A 267 13.43 -17.09 8.39
CA PRO A 267 14.71 -17.15 7.69
C PRO A 267 15.31 -18.55 7.61
N SER A 268 14.91 -19.49 8.47
CA SER A 268 15.44 -20.87 8.44
C SER A 268 14.88 -21.69 7.27
N GLU A 269 13.66 -21.35 6.83
CA GLU A 269 12.97 -21.92 5.67
C GLU A 269 13.30 -21.17 4.37
N ALA A 270 13.99 -20.03 4.46
CA ALA A 270 14.36 -19.24 3.30
C ALA A 270 15.49 -19.91 2.48
N PRO A 271 15.44 -19.83 1.13
CA PRO A 271 16.48 -20.40 0.27
C PRO A 271 17.88 -19.85 0.61
N LYS A 272 18.90 -20.71 0.53
CA LYS A 272 20.30 -20.26 0.66
C LYS A 272 20.62 -19.19 -0.37
N GLY A 273 21.29 -18.13 0.08
CA GLY A 273 21.62 -16.96 -0.75
C GLY A 273 20.54 -15.87 -0.76
N SER A 274 19.32 -16.14 -0.30
CA SER A 274 18.32 -15.08 -0.12
C SER A 274 18.77 -14.10 0.97
N VAL A 275 18.25 -12.87 0.94
CA VAL A 275 18.62 -11.81 1.90
C VAL A 275 18.35 -12.23 3.34
N ARG A 276 17.13 -12.68 3.66
CA ARG A 276 16.76 -13.12 5.02
C ARG A 276 17.62 -14.29 5.48
N ARG A 277 17.85 -15.26 4.60
CA ARG A 277 18.70 -16.42 4.90
C ARG A 277 20.14 -16.00 5.17
N SER A 278 20.68 -15.09 4.36
CA SER A 278 22.04 -14.59 4.51
C SER A 278 22.23 -13.81 5.81
N ILE A 279 21.23 -13.01 6.22
CA ILE A 279 21.23 -12.35 7.53
C ILE A 279 21.22 -13.38 8.66
N LEU A 280 20.39 -14.44 8.57
CA LEU A 280 20.38 -15.53 9.54
C LEU A 280 21.73 -16.23 9.64
N ASP A 281 22.31 -16.64 8.51
CA ASP A 281 23.54 -17.42 8.47
C ASP A 281 24.75 -16.59 8.95
N GLN A 282 24.73 -15.27 8.72
CA GLN A 282 25.86 -14.36 9.03
C GLN A 282 25.63 -13.45 10.24
N TYR A 283 24.54 -13.61 11.00
CA TYR A 283 24.09 -12.63 12.00
C TYR A 283 25.20 -12.19 12.98
N LYS A 284 26.05 -13.11 13.45
CA LYS A 284 27.18 -12.79 14.33
C LYS A 284 28.24 -11.93 13.64
N THR A 285 28.60 -12.26 12.40
CA THR A 285 29.58 -11.51 11.59
C THR A 285 29.06 -10.13 11.20
N LEU A 286 27.73 -10.01 11.05
CA LEU A 286 27.02 -8.75 10.87
C LEU A 286 26.93 -7.92 12.16
N GLY A 287 27.34 -8.47 13.32
CA GLY A 287 27.31 -7.79 14.61
C GLY A 287 25.96 -7.85 15.33
N LEU A 288 25.02 -8.68 14.86
CA LEU A 288 23.73 -8.87 15.51
C LEU A 288 23.87 -9.75 16.75
N LYS A 289 23.24 -9.34 17.85
CA LYS A 289 23.32 -10.04 19.14
C LYS A 289 22.39 -11.24 19.20
N THR A 290 21.18 -11.09 18.66
CA THR A 290 20.14 -12.13 18.66
C THR A 290 20.12 -12.84 17.32
N LYS A 291 19.86 -14.15 17.35
CA LYS A 291 19.67 -14.95 16.15
C LYS A 291 18.33 -14.54 15.51
N PRO A 292 18.28 -14.23 14.20
CA PRO A 292 17.04 -13.92 13.50
C PRO A 292 15.98 -15.02 13.65
N ASN A 293 14.71 -14.62 13.69
CA ASN A 293 13.54 -15.48 13.81
C ASN A 293 12.41 -14.95 12.90
N THR A 294 11.19 -15.52 12.97
CA THR A 294 10.07 -15.11 12.13
C THR A 294 9.67 -13.63 12.27
N GLY A 295 9.73 -13.07 13.48
CA GLY A 295 9.42 -11.65 13.74
C GLY A 295 10.59 -10.74 13.39
N ASP A 296 11.77 -11.11 13.90
CA ASP A 296 13.05 -10.46 13.68
C ASP A 296 13.82 -11.13 12.54
N ASN A 297 13.28 -11.02 11.32
CA ASN A 297 13.78 -11.70 10.11
C ASN A 297 14.69 -10.83 9.22
N GLY A 298 15.29 -9.79 9.77
CA GLY A 298 16.15 -8.85 9.05
C GLY A 298 15.41 -7.77 8.26
N VAL A 299 14.58 -8.16 7.29
CA VAL A 299 14.03 -7.24 6.27
C VAL A 299 12.55 -7.43 5.98
N HIS A 300 11.88 -6.31 5.70
CA HIS A 300 10.55 -6.22 5.09
C HIS A 300 10.65 -5.86 3.60
N ALA A 301 9.72 -6.35 2.79
CA ALA A 301 9.43 -5.83 1.46
C ALA A 301 7.93 -5.91 1.16
N SER A 302 7.41 -4.96 0.38
CA SER A 302 6.02 -4.90 -0.06
C SER A 302 5.53 -6.22 -0.67
N ALA A 303 4.28 -6.63 -0.39
CA ALA A 303 3.76 -7.91 -0.87
C ALA A 303 3.21 -7.88 -2.31
N SER A 304 2.92 -6.69 -2.84
CA SER A 304 2.43 -6.46 -4.21
C SER A 304 2.77 -5.04 -4.69
N PRO A 305 2.64 -4.75 -6.00
CA PRO A 305 2.72 -3.39 -6.54
C PRO A 305 1.79 -2.38 -5.86
N PHE A 306 0.57 -2.80 -5.52
CA PHE A 306 -0.41 -1.94 -4.86
C PHE A 306 -0.04 -1.66 -3.40
N GLU A 307 0.38 -2.68 -2.65
CA GLU A 307 0.93 -2.45 -1.30
C GLU A 307 2.17 -1.58 -1.33
N ALA A 308 3.03 -1.73 -2.34
CA ALA A 308 4.20 -0.89 -2.48
C ALA A 308 3.84 0.59 -2.69
N LEU A 309 2.77 0.88 -3.43
CA LEU A 309 2.21 2.24 -3.55
C LEU A 309 1.72 2.75 -2.18
N ALA A 310 0.91 1.96 -1.47
CA ALA A 310 0.39 2.33 -0.16
C ALA A 310 1.52 2.56 0.87
N GLU A 311 2.55 1.72 0.84
CA GLU A 311 3.73 1.86 1.69
C GLU A 311 4.55 3.10 1.36
N ARG A 312 4.82 3.41 0.08
CA ARG A 312 5.53 4.65 -0.28
C ARG A 312 4.73 5.90 0.11
N ALA A 313 3.41 5.88 -0.05
CA ALA A 313 2.54 6.95 0.41
C ALA A 313 2.63 7.12 1.94
N ASN A 314 2.52 6.02 2.70
CA ASN A 314 2.61 6.04 4.16
C ASN A 314 3.98 6.48 4.66
N TRP A 315 5.05 5.80 4.24
CA TRP A 315 6.40 5.97 4.79
C TRP A 315 7.11 7.21 4.25
N LEU A 316 6.97 7.49 2.95
CA LEU A 316 7.74 8.53 2.27
C LEU A 316 6.92 9.79 1.97
N GLY A 317 5.60 9.74 2.18
CA GLY A 317 4.70 10.86 1.88
C GLY A 317 4.56 11.14 0.38
N VAL A 318 4.90 10.16 -0.47
CA VAL A 318 4.77 10.28 -1.93
C VAL A 318 3.27 10.29 -2.27
N SER A 319 2.83 11.31 -3.01
CA SER A 319 1.45 11.36 -3.53
C SER A 319 1.19 10.16 -4.44
N MET A 320 0.01 9.55 -4.33
CA MET A 320 -0.36 8.42 -5.19
C MET A 320 -0.52 8.86 -6.65
N GLU A 321 -0.87 10.13 -6.88
CA GLU A 321 -0.95 10.75 -8.21
C GLU A 321 0.43 10.97 -8.84
N GLU A 322 1.47 11.15 -8.02
CA GLU A 322 2.84 11.34 -8.50
C GLU A 322 3.62 10.03 -8.64
N ASP A 323 3.22 9.01 -7.87
CA ASP A 323 3.82 7.67 -7.88
C ASP A 323 3.70 6.99 -9.25
N ALA A 324 4.76 6.31 -9.68
CA ALA A 324 4.80 5.67 -11.00
C ALA A 324 3.75 4.56 -11.17
N PHE A 325 3.45 3.79 -10.13
CA PHE A 325 2.41 2.76 -10.19
C PHE A 325 1.02 3.37 -10.00
N GLY A 326 0.90 4.35 -9.10
CA GLY A 326 -0.34 5.10 -8.88
C GLY A 326 -0.85 5.81 -10.14
N LYS A 327 0.03 6.43 -10.93
CA LYS A 327 -0.29 6.97 -12.27
C LYS A 327 -0.86 5.91 -13.21
N GLY A 328 -0.32 4.69 -13.17
CA GLY A 328 -0.82 3.56 -13.95
C GLY A 328 -2.25 3.17 -13.55
N LEU A 329 -2.53 3.11 -12.26
CA LEU A 329 -3.87 2.81 -11.74
C LEU A 329 -4.89 3.90 -12.12
N LEU A 330 -4.51 5.18 -12.00
CA LEU A 330 -5.36 6.30 -12.40
C LEU A 330 -5.63 6.29 -13.91
N ALA A 331 -4.60 6.05 -14.73
CA ALA A 331 -4.74 5.87 -16.16
C ALA A 331 -5.63 4.67 -16.52
N ALA A 332 -5.62 3.62 -15.68
CA ALA A 332 -6.51 2.47 -15.76
C ALA A 332 -7.92 2.71 -15.16
N ASN A 333 -8.30 3.97 -14.91
CA ASN A 333 -9.58 4.42 -14.38
C ASN A 333 -9.89 4.04 -12.91
N ALA A 334 -8.89 3.67 -12.12
CA ALA A 334 -9.07 3.64 -10.67
C ALA A 334 -9.25 5.07 -10.15
N SER A 335 -10.23 5.32 -9.28
CA SER A 335 -10.41 6.65 -8.67
C SER A 335 -9.49 6.84 -7.46
N MET A 336 -9.07 8.07 -7.19
CA MET A 336 -8.29 8.39 -5.97
C MET A 336 -9.01 7.98 -4.68
N GLU A 337 -10.35 8.05 -4.65
CA GLU A 337 -11.15 7.54 -3.53
C GLU A 337 -10.94 6.04 -3.33
N THR A 338 -10.96 5.27 -4.43
CA THR A 338 -10.74 3.82 -4.41
C THR A 338 -9.33 3.50 -3.93
N LEU A 339 -8.30 4.17 -4.47
CA LEU A 339 -6.91 3.96 -4.05
C LEU A 339 -6.72 4.26 -2.56
N THR A 340 -7.29 5.37 -2.08
CA THR A 340 -7.24 5.75 -0.67
C THR A 340 -7.93 4.71 0.21
N GLN A 341 -9.13 4.26 -0.17
CA GLN A 341 -9.87 3.25 0.58
C GLN A 341 -9.10 1.92 0.64
N TRP A 342 -8.60 1.45 -0.50
CA TRP A 342 -7.91 0.17 -0.60
C TRP A 342 -6.54 0.17 0.09
N SER A 343 -5.88 1.32 0.21
CA SER A 343 -4.62 1.45 0.97
C SER A 343 -4.74 1.07 2.45
N GLY A 344 -5.97 1.05 2.98
CA GLY A 344 -6.30 0.57 4.33
C GLY A 344 -6.68 -0.91 4.41
N ASP A 345 -6.34 -1.72 3.40
CA ASP A 345 -6.71 -3.13 3.29
C ASP A 345 -8.23 -3.36 3.27
N ALA A 346 -8.91 -2.68 2.34
CA ALA A 346 -10.36 -2.78 2.19
C ALA A 346 -10.82 -4.20 1.89
N GLN A 347 -12.02 -4.54 2.36
CA GLN A 347 -12.72 -5.76 1.95
C GLN A 347 -13.42 -5.51 0.61
N VAL A 348 -13.16 -6.36 -0.37
CA VAL A 348 -13.61 -6.20 -1.77
C VAL A 348 -14.19 -7.49 -2.33
N GLN A 349 -14.99 -7.38 -3.38
CA GLN A 349 -15.42 -8.49 -4.22
C GLN A 349 -14.56 -8.53 -5.49
N VAL A 350 -14.15 -9.72 -5.90
CA VAL A 350 -13.31 -9.94 -7.08
C VAL A 350 -14.05 -10.87 -8.03
N GLU A 351 -14.37 -10.37 -9.23
CA GLU A 351 -15.11 -11.12 -10.23
C GLU A 351 -14.43 -12.46 -10.56
N GLY A 352 -15.16 -13.55 -10.36
CA GLY A 352 -14.67 -14.91 -10.63
C GLY A 352 -13.83 -15.53 -9.51
N GLU A 353 -13.53 -14.80 -8.42
CA GLU A 353 -12.76 -15.31 -7.28
C GLU A 353 -13.56 -15.31 -5.98
N THR A 354 -14.41 -14.30 -5.75
CA THR A 354 -15.28 -14.23 -4.56
C THR A 354 -16.70 -14.68 -4.88
N GLU A 355 -17.29 -15.51 -4.01
CA GLU A 355 -18.71 -15.86 -4.06
C GLU A 355 -19.62 -14.64 -3.81
N ASN A 356 -20.84 -14.65 -4.36
CA ASN A 356 -21.80 -13.57 -4.18
C ASN A 356 -22.06 -13.27 -2.69
N GLY A 357 -21.90 -11.99 -2.30
CA GLY A 357 -22.08 -11.53 -0.92
C GLY A 357 -20.92 -11.88 0.02
N LYS A 358 -19.82 -12.45 -0.49
CA LYS A 358 -18.57 -12.62 0.25
C LYS A 358 -17.54 -11.60 -0.22
N THR A 359 -16.63 -11.22 0.66
CA THR A 359 -15.53 -10.31 0.39
C THR A 359 -14.20 -10.90 0.84
N MET A 360 -13.11 -10.35 0.34
CA MET A 360 -11.75 -10.66 0.77
C MET A 360 -10.91 -9.38 0.91
N SER A 361 -9.76 -9.49 1.58
CA SER A 361 -8.77 -8.40 1.63
C SER A 361 -8.26 -8.08 0.22
N VAL A 362 -8.20 -6.78 -0.12
CA VAL A 362 -7.63 -6.33 -1.39
C VAL A 362 -6.12 -6.60 -1.46
N PHE A 363 -5.41 -6.55 -0.33
CA PHE A 363 -4.01 -6.93 -0.25
C PHE A 363 -3.83 -8.43 -0.53
N ASP A 364 -4.61 -9.29 0.12
CA ASP A 364 -4.60 -10.74 -0.15
C ASP A 364 -4.95 -11.05 -1.62
N ALA A 365 -5.87 -10.28 -2.24
CA ALA A 365 -6.28 -10.48 -3.63
C ALA A 365 -5.19 -10.11 -4.65
N LEU A 366 -4.26 -9.22 -4.28
CA LEU A 366 -3.22 -8.67 -5.16
C LEU A 366 -1.80 -9.17 -4.79
N GLU A 367 -1.66 -9.94 -3.71
CA GLU A 367 -0.40 -10.48 -3.21
C GLU A 367 0.34 -11.31 -4.27
N ASP A 368 1.67 -11.16 -4.35
CA ASP A 368 2.57 -11.90 -5.25
C ASP A 368 2.30 -11.74 -6.76
N LEU A 369 1.39 -10.85 -7.15
CA LEU A 369 1.12 -10.52 -8.56
C LEU A 369 2.06 -9.45 -9.08
N ASP A 370 2.42 -9.56 -10.36
CA ASP A 370 3.20 -8.54 -11.08
C ASP A 370 2.37 -7.30 -11.44
N ALA A 371 3.06 -6.19 -11.73
CA ALA A 371 2.44 -4.88 -11.95
C ALA A 371 1.35 -4.87 -13.04
N ASP A 372 1.57 -5.55 -14.16
CA ASP A 372 0.58 -5.67 -15.25
C ASP A 372 -0.66 -6.46 -14.83
N THR A 373 -0.45 -7.54 -14.08
CA THR A 373 -1.50 -8.42 -13.58
C THR A 373 -2.33 -7.70 -12.53
N VAL A 374 -1.71 -6.92 -11.64
CA VAL A 374 -2.43 -6.05 -10.70
C VAL A 374 -3.27 -5.02 -11.45
N LEU A 375 -2.70 -4.28 -12.41
CA LEU A 375 -3.44 -3.28 -13.20
C LEU A 375 -4.66 -3.89 -13.92
N ALA A 376 -4.51 -5.09 -14.48
CA ALA A 376 -5.62 -5.79 -15.11
C ALA A 376 -6.67 -6.28 -14.09
N LYS A 377 -6.21 -6.77 -12.92
CA LYS A 377 -7.08 -7.31 -11.88
C LYS A 377 -7.89 -6.22 -11.19
N THR A 378 -7.37 -4.99 -11.01
CA THR A 378 -8.12 -3.91 -10.37
C THR A 378 -9.42 -3.54 -11.08
N ALA A 379 -9.51 -3.76 -12.40
CA ALA A 379 -10.76 -3.53 -13.16
C ALA A 379 -11.87 -4.55 -12.84
N LYS A 380 -11.53 -5.68 -12.20
CA LYS A 380 -12.45 -6.76 -11.80
C LYS A 380 -12.87 -6.69 -10.34
N ILE A 381 -12.40 -5.67 -9.62
CA ILE A 381 -12.66 -5.50 -8.19
C ILE A 381 -13.77 -4.49 -8.00
N SER A 382 -14.82 -4.87 -7.28
CA SER A 382 -15.89 -3.97 -6.86
C SER A 382 -15.94 -3.83 -5.33
N LYS A 383 -16.61 -2.76 -4.87
CA LYS A 383 -16.93 -2.60 -3.45
C LYS A 383 -17.89 -3.68 -2.98
#